data_AF-U3TTZ8-F1
#
_entry.id   AF-U3TTZ8-F1
#
_cell.length_a   1.000
_cell.length_b   1.000
_cell.length_c   1.000
_cell.angle_alpha   90.00
_cell.angle_beta   90.00
_cell.angle_gamma   90.00
#
_symmetry.space_group_name_H-M   'P 1'
#
loop_
_entity.id
_entity.type
_entity.pdbx_description
1 polymer ?
#
loop_
_entity_poly.entity_id
_entity_poly.type
_entity_poly.pdbx_seq_one_letter_code
_entity_poly.pdbx_strand_id
1 'polypeptide(L)' 'MKILLVDDDVELGTMLSQYLIAEGFETQLVLTGSAGIEGALSGHYTSDDSRHHAAGYERY' A
#
# COMPACT_ATOMS: atom_id res chain seq x y z
N MET A 1 -11.07 1.74 4.62
CA MET A 1 -10.00 0.91 4.02
C MET A 1 -8.68 1.44 4.58
N LYS A 2 -7.81 0.57 5.11
CA LYS A 2 -6.51 0.98 5.64
C LYS A 2 -5.44 0.91 4.56
N ILE A 3 -4.64 1.96 4.43
CA ILE A 3 -3.53 2.09 3.49
C ILE A 3 -2.22 2.16 4.28
N LEU A 4 -1.27 1.28 3.93
CA LEU A 4 0.10 1.34 4.43
C LEU A 4 0.96 2.10 3.41
N LEU A 5 1.48 3.26 3.80
CA LEU A 5 2.42 4.04 3.01
C LEU A 5 3.84 3.69 3.44
N VAL A 6 4.68 3.29 2.48
CA VAL A 6 6.09 3.00 2.69
C VAL A 6 6.89 4.01 1.88
N ASP A 7 7.54 4.95 2.56
CA ASP A 7 8.29 6.05 1.93
C ASP A 7 9.43 6.47 2.86
N ASP A 8 10.66 6.57 2.36
CA ASP A 8 11.82 6.99 3.15
C ASP A 8 11.85 8.51 3.44
N ASP A 9 11.02 9.29 2.75
CA ASP A 9 10.85 10.72 3.00
C ASP A 9 9.62 11.02 3.88
N VAL A 10 9.91 11.60 5.05
CA VAL A 10 8.87 11.92 6.06
C VAL A 10 7.92 13.00 5.56
N GLU A 11 8.42 14.03 4.88
CA GLU A 11 7.62 15.19 4.49
C GLU A 11 6.67 14.80 3.36
N LEU A 12 7.19 14.15 2.32
CA LEU A 12 6.39 13.66 1.20
C LEU A 12 5.37 12.60 1.64
N GLY A 13 5.80 11.62 2.44
CA GLY A 13 4.91 10.60 3.00
C GLY A 13 3.80 11.20 3.87
N THR A 14 4.10 12.26 4.63
CA THR A 14 3.10 12.97 5.43
C THR A 14 2.10 13.74 4.57
N MET A 15 2.56 14.43 3.53
CA MET A 15 1.67 15.15 2.60
C MET A 15 0.68 14.20 1.91
N LEU A 16 1.16 13.05 1.43
CA LEU A 16 0.31 12.03 0.81
C LEU A 16 -0.68 11.42 1.82
N SER A 17 -0.21 11.15 3.05
CA SER A 17 -1.06 10.65 4.13
C SER A 17 -2.22 11.59 4.43
N GLN A 18 -1.96 12.90 4.55
CA GLN A 18 -2.99 13.91 4.78
C GLN A 18 -4.01 13.98 3.64
N TYR A 19 -3.54 13.90 2.39
CA TYR A 19 -4.42 13.86 1.23
C TYR A 19 -5.38 12.66 1.27
N LEU A 20 -4.87 11.46 1.53
CA LEU A 20 -5.68 10.25 1.61
C LEU A 20 -6.64 10.26 2.81
N ILE A 21 -6.23 10.82 3.95
CA ILE A 21 -7.11 11.04 5.10
C ILE A 21 -8.27 11.97 4.73
N ALA A 22 -8.00 13.05 3.97
CA ALA A 22 -9.04 13.96 3.50
C ALA A 22 -10.05 13.29 2.56
N GLU A 23 -9.63 12.29 1.79
CA GLU A 23 -10.48 11.44 0.94
C GLU A 23 -11.23 10.34 1.74
N GLY A 24 -11.03 10.27 3.07
CA GLY A 24 -11.73 9.34 3.95
C GLY A 24 -11.03 7.99 4.15
N PHE A 25 -9.75 7.87 3.78
CA PHE A 25 -8.95 6.68 4.06
C PHE A 25 -8.28 6.75 5.43
N GLU A 26 -8.00 5.59 6.02
CA GLU A 26 -7.09 5.49 7.16
C GLU A 26 -5.70 5.14 6.65
N THR A 27 -4.68 5.89 7.08
CA THR A 27 -3.31 5.70 6.62
C THR A 27 -2.37 5.38 7.76
N GLN A 28 -1.32 4.60 7.47
CA GLN A 28 -0.16 4.43 8.33
C GLN A 28 1.10 4.62 7.50
N LEU A 29 1.95 5.59 7.87
CA LEU A 29 3.24 5.83 7.23
C LEU A 29 4.34 5.07 7.96
N VAL A 30 5.14 4.30 7.22
CA VAL A 30 6.37 3.66 7.70
C VAL A 30 7.54 4.07 6.81
N LEU A 31 8.70 4.28 7.43
CA LEU A 31 9.85 4.89 6.75
C LEU A 31 10.86 3.87 6.22
N THR A 32 10.59 2.57 6.41
CA THR A 32 11.51 1.52 6.04
C THR A 32 10.78 0.38 5.35
N GLY A 33 11.47 -0.24 4.38
CA GLY A 33 10.96 -1.42 3.69
C GLY A 33 10.67 -2.58 4.66
N SER A 34 11.50 -2.78 5.69
CA SER A 34 11.27 -3.81 6.70
C SER A 34 9.95 -3.61 7.45
N ALA A 35 9.66 -2.38 7.91
CA ALA A 35 8.39 -2.06 8.55
C ALA A 35 7.21 -2.16 7.56
N GLY A 36 7.44 -1.86 6.29
CA GLY A 36 6.47 -2.08 5.21
C GLY A 36 6.08 -3.55 5.04
N ILE A 37 7.08 -4.44 5.04
CA ILE A 37 6.87 -5.90 4.95
C ILE A 37 6.11 -6.41 6.17
N GLU A 38 6.53 -6.03 7.38
CA GLU A 38 5.85 -6.41 8.62
C GLU A 38 4.38 -5.94 8.62
N GLY A 39 4.15 -4.69 8.19
CA GLY A 39 2.82 -4.14 8.04
C GLY A 39 1.98 -4.91 7.01
N ALA A 40 2.51 -5.17 5.82
CA ALA A 40 1.80 -5.90 4.77
C ALA A 40 1.44 -7.34 5.20
N LEU A 41 2.33 -8.02 5.93
CA LEU A 41 2.12 -9.38 6.42
C LEU A 41 1.18 -9.46 7.63
N SER A 42 0.87 -8.34 8.29
CA SER A 42 -0.02 -8.32 9.45
C SER A 42 -1.48 -8.69 9.14
N GLY A 43 -1.87 -8.70 7.86
CA GLY A 43 -3.26 -8.92 7.44
C GLY A 43 -4.20 -7.74 7.73
N HIS A 44 -3.67 -6.62 8.24
CA HIS A 44 -4.44 -5.39 8.49
C HIS A 44 -4.63 -4.50 7.25
N TYR A 45 -3.92 -4.80 6.17
CA TYR A 45 -3.94 -4.05 4.93
C TYR A 45 -4.31 -5.00 3.79
N THR A 46 -5.26 -4.59 2.97
CA THR A 46 -5.71 -5.36 1.82
C THR A 46 -4.79 -5.06 0.64
N SER A 47 -3.96 -6.02 0.26
CA SER A 47 -3.33 -6.07 -1.05
C SER A 47 -4.30 -6.73 -2.03
N ASP A 48 -4.76 -6.00 -3.05
CA ASP A 48 -5.52 -6.61 -4.14
C ASP A 48 -4.55 -7.39 -5.05
N ASP A 49 -4.10 -8.56 -4.58
CA ASP A 49 -3.30 -9.51 -5.36
C ASP A 49 -4.16 -10.34 -6.34
N SER A 50 -5.47 -10.07 -6.37
CA SER A 50 -6.49 -10.81 -7.13
C SER A 50 -6.41 -10.66 -8.66
N ARG A 51 -5.33 -10.08 -9.23
CA ARG A 51 -5.23 -9.77 -10.68
C ARG A 51 -4.11 -10.46 -11.47
N HIS A 52 -3.46 -11.50 -10.94
CA HIS A 52 -2.51 -12.31 -11.74
C HIS A 52 -2.91 -13.79 -11.88
N HIS A 53 -4.14 -14.05 -12.33
CA HIS A 53 -4.47 -15.40 -12.84
C HIS A 53 -5.52 -15.41 -13.97
N ALA A 54 -5.41 -14.54 -14.97
CA ALA A 54 -6.18 -14.70 -16.22
C ALA A 54 -5.59 -13.89 -17.40
N ALA A 55 -4.66 -14.50 -18.14
CA ALA A 55 -4.59 -14.40 -19.60
C ALA A 55 -3.48 -15.33 -20.08
N GLY A 56 -3.84 -16.59 -20.37
CA GLY A 56 -2.97 -17.47 -21.13
C GLY A 56 -2.67 -16.82 -22.48
N TYR A 57 -1.39 -16.65 -22.77
CA TYR A 57 -0.93 -16.46 -24.14
C TYR A 57 -1.11 -17.79 -24.88
N GLU A 58 -2.32 -18.04 -25.36
CA GLU A 58 -2.58 -18.99 -26.43
C GLU A 58 -2.76 -18.19 -27.72
N ARG A 59 -1.88 -18.47 -28.69
CA ARG A 59 -1.99 -18.19 -30.13
C ARG A 59 -1.82 -16.72 -30.54
N TYR A 60 -0.68 -16.39 -31.14
CA TYR A 60 -0.42 -16.46 -32.60
C TYR A 60 1.09 -16.55 -32.84
#